data_AF-A0A7C3NIF9-F1
#
_entry.id   AF-A0A7C3NIF9-F1
#
_cell.length_a   1.000
_cell.length_b   1.000
_cell.length_c   1.000
_cell.angle_alpha   90.00
_cell.angle_beta   90.00
_cell.angle_gamma   90.00
#
_symmetry.space_group_name_H-M   'P 1'
#
loop_
_entity.id
_entity.type
_entity.pdbx_description
1 polymer ?
#
loop_
_entity_poly.entity_id
_entity_poly.type
_entity_poly.pdbx_seq_one_letter_code
_entity_poly.pdbx_strand_id
1 'polypeptide(L)' 'MANLYYNDRLIIAFASLNQSDKKWSAGAEITWKADGARCSHSISGLADRFKTSEDAENFVINLAKAWIDANP' A
#
# COMPACT_ATOMS: atom_id res chain seq x y z
N MET A 1 10.06 -2.28 -3.08
CA MET A 1 9.49 -1.69 -1.86
C MET A 1 9.67 -0.20 -1.98
N ALA A 2 8.58 0.55 -1.89
CA ALA A 2 8.56 1.97 -2.14
C ALA A 2 7.94 2.69 -0.94
N ASN A 3 8.67 3.65 -0.40
CA ASN A 3 8.21 4.44 0.75
C ASN A 3 8.01 5.87 0.25
N LEU A 4 6.83 6.44 0.49
CA LEU A 4 6.54 7.82 0.12
C LEU A 4 5.67 8.49 1.17
N TYR A 5 5.84 9.80 1.32
CA TYR A 5 4.97 10.62 2.15
C TYR A 5 3.92 11.30 1.26
N TYR A 6 2.66 11.22 1.68
CA TYR A 6 1.54 11.88 1.02
C TYR A 6 0.57 12.45 2.07
N ASN A 7 0.34 13.76 2.01
CA ASN A 7 -0.60 14.47 2.89
C ASN A 7 -0.36 14.22 4.41
N ASP A 8 0.89 14.36 4.87
CA ASP A 8 1.34 14.05 6.24
C ASP A 8 1.16 12.59 6.70
N ARG A 9 0.89 11.68 5.75
CA ARG A 9 0.80 10.23 5.99
C ARG A 9 1.93 9.50 5.27
N LEU A 10 2.55 8.56 5.97
CA LEU A 10 3.57 7.68 5.39
C LEU A 10 2.88 6.51 4.70
N ILE A 11 3.15 6.30 3.42
CA ILE A 11 2.74 5.12 2.67
C ILE A 11 3.97 4.25 2.45
N ILE A 12 3.88 2.98 2.85
CA ILE A 12 4.87 1.95 2.63
C ILE A 12 4.25 0.91 1.70
N ALA A 13 4.59 0.96 0.42
CA ALA A 13 4.14 0.00 -0.57
C ALA A 13 5.13 -1.16 -0.69
N PHE A 14 4.60 -2.37 -0.68
CA PHE A 14 5.35 -3.60 -0.80
C PHE A 14 4.63 -4.59 -1.72
N ALA A 15 5.40 -5.33 -2.49
CA ALA A 15 4.91 -6.47 -3.24
C ALA A 15 5.48 -7.75 -2.64
N SER A 16 4.61 -8.75 -2.40
CA SER A 16 5.01 -10.06 -1.93
C SER A 16 4.62 -11.11 -2.95
N LEU A 17 5.58 -11.93 -3.39
CA LEU A 17 5.29 -13.02 -4.31
C LEU A 17 4.67 -14.18 -3.53
N ASN A 18 3.39 -14.47 -3.80
CA ASN A 18 2.77 -15.67 -3.28
C ASN A 18 3.33 -16.89 -4.03
N GLN A 19 4.12 -17.71 -3.33
CA GLN A 19 4.78 -18.88 -3.90
C GLN A 19 3.79 -19.96 -4.35
N SER A 20 2.61 -20.03 -3.74
CA SER A 20 1.57 -21.02 -4.07
C SER A 20 0.95 -20.75 -5.45
N ASP A 21 0.63 -19.49 -5.74
CA ASP A 21 -0.05 -19.09 -6.99
C ASP A 21 0.90 -18.53 -8.05
N LYS A 22 2.18 -18.35 -7.71
CA LYS A 22 3.17 -17.61 -8.52
C LYS A 22 2.69 -16.21 -8.93
N LYS A 23 1.84 -15.59 -8.12
CA LYS A 23 1.28 -14.26 -8.34
C LYS A 23 1.88 -13.26 -7.35
N TRP A 24 2.09 -12.03 -7.82
CA TRP A 24 2.47 -10.93 -6.94
C TRP A 24 1.24 -10.40 -6.22
N SER A 25 1.34 -10.31 -4.89
CA SER A 25 0.37 -9.66 -4.02
C SER A 25 0.85 -8.26 -3.70
N ALA A 26 0.03 -7.26 -4.00
CA ALA A 26 0.29 -5.89 -3.62
C ALA A 26 -0.21 -5.63 -2.19
N GLY A 27 0.58 -4.88 -1.43
CA GLY A 27 0.22 -4.41 -0.11
C GLY A 27 0.76 -3.00 0.15
N ALA A 28 0.02 -2.22 0.92
CA ALA A 28 0.50 -0.94 1.40
C ALA A 28 0.15 -0.76 2.87
N GLU A 29 1.05 -0.15 3.62
CA GLU A 29 0.79 0.32 4.97
C GLU A 29 0.78 1.84 4.96
N ILE A 30 -0.33 2.43 5.39
CA ILE A 30 -0.51 3.86 5.56
C ILE A 30 -0.40 4.12 7.05
N THR A 31 0.53 4.97 7.48
CA THR A 31 0.71 5.35 8.87
C THR A 31 0.59 6.85 9.01
N TRP A 32 -0.15 7.32 10.00
CA TRP A 32 -0.26 8.74 10.33
C TRP A 32 -0.40 8.93 11.85
N LYS A 33 -0.35 10.19 12.29
CA LYS A 33 -0.68 10.54 13.67
C LYS A 33 -2.00 11.30 13.68
N ALA A 34 -2.94 10.88 14.53
CA ALA A 34 -4.18 11.57 14.81
C ALA A 34 -4.33 11.70 16.33
N ASP A 35 -4.64 12.91 16.83
CA ASP A 35 -4.82 13.19 18.26
C ASP A 35 -3.72 12.64 19.19
N GLY A 36 -2.46 12.69 18.74
CA GLY A 36 -1.31 12.19 19.50
C GLY A 36 -1.14 10.67 19.50
N ALA A 37 -2.08 9.92 18.92
CA ALA A 37 -1.97 8.48 18.71
C ALA A 37 -1.43 8.17 17.30
N ARG A 38 -0.65 7.09 17.19
CA ARG A 38 -0.21 6.56 15.89
C ARG A 38 -1.33 5.68 15.33
N CYS A 39 -1.86 6.07 14.19
CA CYS A 39 -2.81 5.29 13.42
C CYS A 39 -2.08 4.59 12.27
N SER A 40 -2.52 3.39 11.95
CA SER A 40 -2.09 2.68 10.76
C SER A 40 -3.28 2.02 10.07
N HIS A 41 -3.22 1.98 8.74
CA HIS A 41 -4.16 1.30 7.89
C HIS A 41 -3.40 0.48 6.87
N SER A 42 -3.64 -0.83 6.87
CA SER A 42 -2.97 -1.76 5.97
C SER A 42 -3.95 -2.21 4.88
N ILE A 43 -3.55 -1.98 3.64
CA ILE A 43 -4.20 -2.46 2.43
C ILE A 43 -3.48 -3.74 2.02
N SER A 44 -4.21 -4.86 1.99
CA SER A 44 -3.68 -6.16 1.59
C SER A 44 -4.74 -6.99 0.86
N GLY A 45 -4.36 -8.17 0.35
CA GLY A 45 -5.29 -9.07 -0.35
C GLY A 45 -5.46 -8.77 -1.85
N LEU A 46 -4.66 -7.87 -2.41
CA LEU A 46 -4.67 -7.56 -3.84
C LEU A 46 -3.72 -8.52 -4.58
N ALA A 47 -4.15 -9.77 -4.77
CA ALA A 47 -3.31 -10.84 -5.34
C ALA A 47 -3.53 -11.09 -6.85
N ASP A 48 -4.48 -10.39 -7.49
CA ASP A 48 -5.10 -11.01 -8.67
C ASP A 48 -4.50 -10.62 -10.03
N ARG A 49 -3.60 -9.63 -10.13
CA ARG A 49 -3.30 -9.04 -11.46
C ARG A 49 -1.86 -8.63 -11.77
N PHE A 50 -0.92 -8.70 -10.83
CA PHE A 50 0.39 -8.10 -11.02
C PHE A 50 1.39 -9.07 -11.65
N LYS A 51 1.94 -8.69 -12.81
CA LYS A 51 3.01 -9.45 -13.50
C LYS A 51 4.39 -9.16 -12.92
N THR A 52 4.58 -7.99 -12.32
CA THR A 52 5.84 -7.54 -11.73
C THR A 52 5.60 -6.92 -10.35
N SER A 53 6.64 -6.91 -9.52
CA SER A 53 6.61 -6.23 -8.22
C SER A 53 6.39 -4.73 -8.37
N GLU A 54 6.93 -4.11 -9.42
CA GLU A 54 6.81 -2.67 -9.67
C GLU A 54 5.39 -2.25 -10.06
N ASP A 55 4.67 -3.10 -10.81
CA ASP A 55 3.25 -2.91 -11.15
C ASP A 55 2.37 -3.00 -9.89
N ALA A 56 2.66 -3.99 -9.03
CA ALA A 56 2.02 -4.14 -7.73
C ALA A 56 2.24 -2.93 -6.82
N GLU A 57 3.49 -2.45 -6.72
CA GLU A 57 3.86 -1.29 -5.91
C GLU A 57 3.20 -0.01 -6.43
N ASN A 58 3.26 0.26 -7.74
CA ASN A 58 2.62 1.45 -8.31
C ASN A 58 1.10 1.43 -8.17
N PHE A 59 0.46 0.27 -8.35
CA PHE A 59 -0.97 0.15 -8.18
C PHE A 59 -1.39 0.46 -6.74
N VAL A 60 -0.73 -0.15 -5.75
CA VAL A 60 -1.10 0.03 -4.35
C VAL A 60 -0.73 1.41 -3.81
N ILE A 61 0.31 2.06 -4.36
CA ILE A 61 0.60 3.48 -4.09
C ILE A 61 -0.57 4.36 -4.53
N ASN A 62 -1.09 4.15 -5.75
CA ASN A 62 -2.24 4.93 -6.23
C ASN A 62 -3.49 4.64 -5.41
N LEU A 63 -3.71 3.39 -5.00
CA LEU A 63 -4.82 3.02 -4.14
C LEU A 63 -4.71 3.67 -2.75
N ALA A 64 -3.50 3.68 -2.18
CA ALA A 64 -3.22 4.32 -0.90
C ALA A 64 -3.46 5.83 -0.95
N LYS A 65 -3.01 6.50 -2.02
CA LYS A 65 -3.32 7.93 -2.25
C LYS A 65 -4.82 8.17 -2.32
N ALA A 66 -5.53 7.41 -3.17
CA ALA A 66 -6.98 7.52 -3.29
C ALA A 66 -7.72 7.27 -1.96
N TRP A 67 -7.23 6.35 -1.13
CA TRP A 67 -7.77 6.13 0.21
C TRP A 67 -7.55 7.35 1.12
N ILE A 68 -6.36 7.97 1.07
CA ILE A 68 -6.06 9.19 1.83
C ILE A 68 -6.94 10.35 1.34
N ASP A 69 -7.12 10.52 0.03
CA ASP A 69 -8.00 11.54 -0.55
C ASP A 69 -9.46 11.33 -0.13
N ALA A 70 -9.91 10.08 0.01
CA ALA A 70 -11.25 9.74 0.49
C ALA A 70 -11.41 9.88 2.02
N ASN A 71 -10.31 9.94 2.77
CA ASN A 71 -10.29 10.02 4.23
C ASN A 71 -9.40 11.20 4.67
N PRO A 72 -9.84 12.47 4.53
CA PRO A 72 -9.06 13.65 4.90
C PRO A 72 -8.66 13.69 6.38
#